data_AF-A0A947G9C9-F1
#
_entry.id   AF-A0A947G9C9-F1
#
_cell.length_a   1.000
_cell.length_b   1.000
_cell.length_c   1.000
_cell.angle_alpha   90.00
_cell.angle_beta   90.00
_cell.angle_gamma   90.00
#
_symmetry.space_group_name_H-M   'P 1'
#
loop_
_entity.id
_entity.type
_entity.pdbx_description
1 polymer ?
#
loop_
_entity_poly.entity_id
_entity_poly.type
_entity_poly.pdbx_seq_one_letter_code
_entity_poly.pdbx_strand_id
1 'polypeptide(L)'
;MILRGRLLIDARSEPRLGWVRIDGDRIAELGDGPPPERADAGGDACLICPGFYDAHVHLPQFESIGCESDDLIGWLQRVIYPAETRWSQPAFATRALGESLDRLVTAGTVGFAGYLTSHPHAIAAMQAGHARRPLRAIVGQSRMDRRGPDDLIRQPVAVRPAPQPRLAFSVNPRFAVSCSPELLQQCGDEATSDAIIQTHIAEQVSECELIRSLFPAHPHYAAVYDAFDLLTPRTLLAHAVHLSSEEWSLVAERGCVVVHCPTANTFLRSGLFDLHAARDHAVPLALGSDVAAGPDVAMPRVARAMIEVAKVRAMTGHATTPVPTPAEAWTMITLGNAEHLGFAGGGRLAEDASADLLVLRLPFEIDEDLIGRLLYTWRDDYIERRVLAGKLQ
;
A
#
# COMPACT_ATOMS: atom_id res chain seq x y z
N MET A 1 -5.48 27.19 9.13
CA MET A 1 -4.03 27.07 8.84
C MET A 1 -3.79 27.41 7.37
N ILE A 2 -2.72 28.10 7.04
CA ILE A 2 -2.35 28.47 5.67
C ILE A 2 -0.95 27.96 5.33
N LEU A 3 -0.81 27.25 4.21
CA LEU A 3 0.47 26.85 3.64
C LEU A 3 0.78 27.71 2.42
N ARG A 4 2.05 28.04 2.18
CA ARG A 4 2.50 28.73 0.97
C ARG A 4 3.52 27.90 0.22
N GLY A 5 3.40 27.86 -1.11
CA GLY A 5 4.35 27.15 -1.96
C GLY A 5 3.83 26.96 -3.38
N ARG A 6 4.59 26.26 -4.20
CA ARG A 6 4.16 25.83 -5.52
C ARG A 6 3.22 24.63 -5.38
N LEU A 7 2.01 24.74 -5.92
CA LEU A 7 0.92 23.79 -5.74
C LEU A 7 0.99 22.71 -6.83
N LEU A 8 1.31 21.47 -6.46
CA LEU A 8 1.23 20.32 -7.36
C LEU A 8 -0.21 19.78 -7.37
N ILE A 9 -1.07 20.42 -8.16
CA ILE A 9 -2.48 20.04 -8.31
C ILE A 9 -2.63 18.82 -9.24
N ASP A 10 -1.84 18.78 -10.30
CA ASP A 10 -1.82 17.73 -11.31
C ASP A 10 -0.36 17.39 -11.65
N ALA A 11 -0.02 16.10 -11.60
CA ALA A 11 1.32 15.60 -11.89
C ALA A 11 1.74 15.79 -13.37
N ARG A 12 0.80 16.10 -14.27
CA ARG A 12 1.07 16.41 -15.68
C ARG A 12 1.28 17.90 -15.95
N SER A 13 1.08 18.76 -14.96
CA SER A 13 1.09 20.22 -15.10
C SER A 13 2.18 20.86 -14.23
N GLU A 14 2.76 21.97 -14.70
CA GLU A 14 3.76 22.71 -13.92
C GLU A 14 3.15 23.30 -12.63
N PRO A 15 3.77 23.12 -11.45
CA PRO A 15 3.28 23.69 -10.20
C PRO A 15 3.30 25.22 -10.17
N ARG A 16 2.16 25.80 -9.81
CA ARG A 16 1.98 27.26 -9.74
C ARG A 16 2.18 27.77 -8.32
N LEU A 17 2.83 28.92 -8.17
CA LEU A 17 3.02 29.53 -6.85
C LEU A 17 1.69 30.03 -6.29
N GLY A 18 1.34 29.56 -5.09
CA GLY A 18 0.08 29.88 -4.45
C GLY A 18 0.08 29.52 -2.96
N TRP A 19 -1.12 29.25 -2.47
CA TRP A 19 -1.36 28.93 -1.07
C TRP A 19 -2.55 28.00 -0.91
N VAL A 20 -2.59 27.33 0.24
CA VAL A 20 -3.64 26.39 0.65
C VAL A 20 -4.17 26.82 2.01
N ARG A 21 -5.47 27.08 2.13
CA ARG A 21 -6.13 27.28 3.43
C ARG A 21 -6.79 25.98 3.86
N ILE A 22 -6.48 25.58 5.09
CA ILE A 22 -6.96 24.36 5.73
C ILE A 22 -7.84 24.75 6.91
N ASP A 23 -9.03 24.16 6.94
CA ASP A 23 -10.00 24.26 8.03
C ASP A 23 -10.39 22.85 8.50
N GLY A 24 -10.31 22.60 9.80
CA GLY A 24 -10.43 21.25 10.34
C GLY A 24 -9.44 20.28 9.69
N ASP A 25 -9.96 19.21 9.10
CA ASP A 25 -9.20 18.17 8.38
C ASP A 25 -9.33 18.28 6.84
N ARG A 26 -9.79 19.41 6.32
CA ARG A 26 -10.06 19.63 4.89
C ARG A 26 -9.35 20.85 4.32
N ILE A 27 -9.12 20.82 3.02
CA ILE A 27 -8.72 21.99 2.24
C ILE A 27 -9.97 22.84 2.02
N ALA A 28 -10.00 24.02 2.62
CA ALA A 28 -11.11 24.96 2.49
C ALA A 28 -11.01 25.78 1.21
N GLU A 29 -9.79 26.16 0.82
CA GLU A 29 -9.57 27.07 -0.31
C GLU A 29 -8.14 26.93 -0.85
N LEU A 30 -7.98 27.15 -2.16
CA LEU A 30 -6.70 27.23 -2.85
C LEU A 30 -6.65 28.56 -3.61
N GLY A 31 -5.50 29.23 -3.62
CA GLY A 31 -5.34 30.48 -4.35
C GLY A 31 -3.96 30.68 -4.94
N ASP A 32 -3.90 31.47 -6.02
CA ASP A 32 -2.65 31.87 -6.65
C ASP A 32 -2.09 33.14 -5.99
N GLY A 33 -0.76 33.36 -6.14
CA GLY A 33 -0.12 34.60 -5.69
C GLY A 33 0.10 34.67 -4.16
N PRO A 34 0.07 35.88 -3.56
CA PRO A 34 0.28 36.04 -2.11
C PRO A 34 -0.91 35.49 -1.31
N PRO A 35 -0.68 34.81 -0.16
CA PRO A 35 -1.76 34.36 0.71
C PRO A 35 -2.50 35.56 1.33
N PRO A 36 -3.79 35.39 1.67
CA PRO A 36 -4.60 36.43 2.29
C PRO A 36 -4.10 36.84 3.69
N GLU A 37 -3.39 35.92 4.35
CA GLU A 37 -2.79 36.12 5.66
C GLU A 37 -1.38 35.49 5.69
N ARG A 38 -0.62 35.71 6.75
CA ARG A 38 0.70 35.11 6.92
C ARG A 38 0.59 33.57 6.92
N ALA A 39 1.39 32.91 6.08
CA ALA A 39 1.46 31.45 6.06
C ALA A 39 2.10 30.88 7.34
N ASP A 40 1.54 29.77 7.82
CA ASP A 40 2.02 29.01 8.97
C ASP A 40 3.25 28.16 8.62
N ALA A 41 3.35 27.68 7.37
CA ALA A 41 4.47 26.88 6.87
C ALA A 41 4.69 27.01 5.36
N GLY A 42 5.88 26.61 4.90
CA GLY A 42 6.29 26.61 3.50
C GLY A 42 7.04 27.88 3.08
N GLY A 43 6.85 28.29 1.83
CA GLY A 43 7.51 29.43 1.19
C GLY A 43 7.64 29.22 -0.32
N ASP A 44 8.10 30.25 -1.04
CA ASP A 44 8.11 30.29 -2.52
C ASP A 44 8.99 29.20 -3.15
N ALA A 45 9.98 28.70 -2.41
CA ALA A 45 10.86 27.60 -2.79
C ALA A 45 10.32 26.21 -2.39
N CYS A 46 9.16 26.13 -1.74
CA CYS A 46 8.56 24.85 -1.34
C CYS A 46 7.57 24.36 -2.39
N LEU A 47 7.46 23.04 -2.54
CA LEU A 47 6.38 22.38 -3.27
C LEU A 47 5.35 21.87 -2.26
N ILE A 48 4.05 22.03 -2.55
CA ILE A 48 2.96 21.44 -1.77
C ILE A 48 2.30 20.38 -2.64
N CYS A 49 2.21 19.15 -2.13
CA CYS A 49 1.58 18.03 -2.81
C CYS A 49 0.76 17.17 -1.84
N PRO A 50 -0.14 16.31 -2.34
CA PRO A 50 -0.78 15.29 -1.52
C PRO A 50 0.25 14.33 -0.92
N GLY A 51 -0.02 13.85 0.29
CA GLY A 51 0.73 12.74 0.87
C GLY A 51 0.50 11.42 0.16
N PHE A 52 1.37 10.45 0.41
CA PHE A 52 1.34 9.17 -0.30
C PHE A 52 0.42 8.15 0.36
N TYR A 53 -0.10 7.25 -0.47
CA TYR A 53 -0.92 6.14 -0.05
C TYR A 53 -0.24 4.83 -0.43
N ASP A 54 -0.21 3.87 0.49
CA ASP A 54 0.42 2.55 0.29
C ASP A 54 -0.65 1.45 0.34
N ALA A 55 -0.91 0.77 -0.77
CA ALA A 55 -2.00 -0.20 -0.84
C ALA A 55 -1.64 -1.59 -0.27
N HIS A 56 -0.39 -1.82 0.14
CA HIS A 56 0.01 -3.10 0.75
C HIS A 56 1.30 -2.97 1.55
N VAL A 57 1.23 -3.19 2.87
CA VAL A 57 2.39 -3.14 3.77
C VAL A 57 2.27 -4.12 4.93
N HIS A 58 3.35 -4.79 5.34
CA HIS A 58 3.38 -5.59 6.58
C HIS A 58 4.02 -4.81 7.72
N LEU A 59 3.18 -4.24 8.59
CA LEU A 59 3.63 -3.48 9.76
C LEU A 59 4.58 -4.26 10.69
N PRO A 60 4.44 -5.59 10.85
CA PRO A 60 5.35 -6.39 11.66
C PRO A 60 6.78 -6.55 11.16
N GLN A 61 7.02 -6.25 9.89
CA GLN A 61 8.23 -6.72 9.20
C GLN A 61 9.30 -5.63 9.03
N PHE A 62 9.07 -4.39 9.48
CA PHE A 62 9.99 -3.27 9.27
C PHE A 62 11.43 -3.51 9.77
N GLU A 63 11.63 -4.30 10.85
CA GLU A 63 12.96 -4.69 11.35
C GLU A 63 13.68 -5.73 10.45
N SER A 64 12.98 -6.30 9.46
CA SER A 64 13.47 -7.32 8.53
C SER A 64 13.82 -6.80 7.13
N ILE A 65 13.74 -5.49 6.90
CA ILE A 65 14.10 -4.88 5.62
C ILE A 65 15.55 -5.23 5.25
N GLY A 66 15.74 -5.74 4.04
CA GLY A 66 17.06 -6.12 3.51
C GLY A 66 17.53 -7.53 3.90
N CYS A 67 16.73 -8.30 4.63
CA CYS A 67 17.01 -9.72 4.90
C CYS A 67 16.53 -10.59 3.73
N GLU A 68 17.45 -11.02 2.85
CA GLU A 68 17.15 -11.82 1.65
C GLU A 68 17.13 -13.34 1.93
N SER A 69 16.44 -14.07 1.06
CA SER A 69 16.44 -15.53 0.95
C SER A 69 16.21 -15.93 -0.52
N ASP A 70 16.40 -17.21 -0.85
CA ASP A 70 16.41 -17.71 -2.23
C ASP A 70 15.01 -17.73 -2.89
N ASP A 71 13.97 -18.00 -2.10
CA ASP A 71 12.57 -18.07 -2.52
C ASP A 71 11.63 -17.54 -1.42
N LEU A 72 10.37 -17.25 -1.77
CA LEU A 72 9.35 -16.69 -0.87
C LEU A 72 9.10 -17.59 0.36
N ILE A 73 8.97 -18.90 0.19
CA ILE A 73 8.64 -19.80 1.31
C ILE A 73 9.85 -19.94 2.24
N GLY A 74 11.05 -20.09 1.68
CA GLY A 74 12.29 -20.07 2.44
C GLY A 74 12.49 -18.75 3.19
N TRP A 75 12.13 -17.63 2.57
CA TRP A 75 12.20 -16.30 3.18
C TRP A 75 11.24 -16.17 4.36
N LEU A 76 9.99 -16.61 4.18
CA LEU A 76 9.00 -16.64 5.25
C LEU A 76 9.50 -17.44 6.45
N GLN A 77 10.04 -18.64 6.22
CA GLN A 77 10.54 -19.52 7.28
C GLN A 77 11.76 -18.96 8.02
N ARG A 78 12.73 -18.39 7.29
CA ARG A 78 14.00 -17.95 7.88
C ARG A 78 13.94 -16.55 8.49
N VAL A 79 13.15 -15.65 7.91
CA VAL A 79 13.19 -14.23 8.22
C VAL A 79 11.88 -13.78 8.88
N ILE A 80 10.77 -13.95 8.17
CA ILE A 80 9.52 -13.29 8.55
C ILE A 80 8.82 -13.96 9.72
N TYR A 81 8.66 -15.29 9.70
CA TYR A 81 8.00 -15.99 10.79
C TYR A 81 8.72 -15.80 12.13
N PRO A 82 10.07 -15.86 12.23
CA PRO A 82 10.78 -15.48 13.45
C PRO A 82 10.54 -14.03 13.87
N ALA A 83 10.52 -13.09 12.92
CA ALA A 83 10.26 -11.68 13.21
C ALA A 83 8.83 -11.45 13.74
N GLU A 84 7.83 -12.04 13.09
CA GLU A 84 6.42 -11.95 13.49
C GLU A 84 6.15 -12.67 14.83
N THR A 85 6.83 -13.78 15.13
CA THR A 85 6.72 -14.50 16.42
C THR A 85 7.12 -13.61 17.61
N ARG A 86 8.04 -12.65 17.43
CA ARG A 86 8.40 -11.69 18.50
C ARG A 86 7.23 -10.80 18.90
N TRP A 87 6.24 -10.62 18.02
CA TRP A 87 5.04 -9.87 18.31
C TRP A 87 4.10 -10.58 19.28
N SER A 88 4.34 -11.85 19.64
CA SER A 88 3.62 -12.52 20.74
C SER A 88 3.72 -11.76 22.08
N GLN A 89 4.77 -10.95 22.25
CA GLN A 89 4.94 -10.07 23.41
C GLN A 89 4.24 -8.71 23.19
N PRO A 90 3.21 -8.36 23.99
CA PRO A 90 2.43 -7.12 23.77
C PRO A 90 3.26 -5.83 23.83
N ALA A 91 4.26 -5.77 24.72
CA ALA A 91 5.16 -4.63 24.82
C ALA A 91 6.03 -4.47 23.57
N PHE A 92 6.52 -5.58 23.02
CA PHE A 92 7.28 -5.57 21.77
C PHE A 92 6.40 -5.10 20.61
N ALA A 93 5.19 -5.67 20.46
CA ALA A 93 4.25 -5.30 19.42
C ALA A 93 3.89 -3.81 19.45
N THR A 94 3.63 -3.24 20.64
CA THR A 94 3.30 -1.81 20.80
C THR A 94 4.46 -0.91 20.36
N ARG A 95 5.69 -1.23 20.77
CA ARG A 95 6.89 -0.47 20.40
C ARG A 95 7.16 -0.56 18.89
N ALA A 96 7.28 -1.78 18.37
CA ALA A 96 7.62 -2.04 16.97
C ALA A 96 6.58 -1.44 16.02
N LEU A 97 5.29 -1.51 16.36
CA LEU A 97 4.24 -0.88 15.57
C LEU A 97 4.36 0.64 15.54
N GLY A 98 4.65 1.27 16.69
CA GLY A 98 4.90 2.70 16.75
C GLY A 98 6.04 3.12 15.82
N GLU A 99 7.14 2.36 15.81
CA GLU A 99 8.30 2.58 14.94
C GLU A 99 7.95 2.38 13.45
N SER A 100 7.18 1.35 13.10
CA SER A 100 6.71 1.14 11.72
C SER A 100 5.85 2.32 11.23
N LEU A 101 4.92 2.80 12.05
CA LEU A 101 4.09 3.96 11.71
C LEU A 101 4.90 5.26 11.61
N ASP A 102 5.90 5.45 12.48
CA ASP A 102 6.84 6.59 12.38
C ASP A 102 7.61 6.56 11.07
N ARG A 103 8.06 5.39 10.63
CA ARG A 103 8.78 5.23 9.36
C ARG A 103 7.90 5.54 8.15
N LEU A 104 6.62 5.11 8.17
CA LEU A 104 5.64 5.48 7.15
C LEU A 104 5.41 7.00 7.08
N VAL A 105 5.15 7.64 8.22
CA VAL A 105 4.97 9.11 8.30
C VAL A 105 6.22 9.86 7.84
N THR A 106 7.39 9.38 8.26
CA THR A 106 8.69 9.97 7.88
C THR A 106 8.88 9.94 6.37
N ALA A 107 8.52 8.82 5.74
CA ALA A 107 8.59 8.61 4.30
C ALA A 107 7.48 9.35 3.49
N GLY A 108 6.54 10.02 4.16
CA GLY A 108 5.48 10.80 3.54
C GLY A 108 4.17 10.04 3.30
N THR A 109 4.04 8.81 3.80
CA THR A 109 2.80 8.03 3.73
C THR A 109 1.78 8.58 4.72
N VAL A 110 0.60 8.93 4.22
CA VAL A 110 -0.54 9.50 4.98
C VAL A 110 -1.73 8.55 5.05
N GLY A 111 -1.76 7.51 4.22
CA GLY A 111 -2.70 6.42 4.34
C GLY A 111 -2.17 5.09 3.80
N PHE A 112 -2.69 3.98 4.28
CA PHE A 112 -2.24 2.66 3.86
C PHE A 112 -3.28 1.55 4.09
N ALA A 113 -3.13 0.44 3.37
CA ALA A 113 -3.70 -0.86 3.71
C ALA A 113 -2.59 -1.81 4.13
N GLY A 114 -2.73 -2.45 5.30
CA GLY A 114 -1.66 -3.23 5.88
C GLY A 114 -2.06 -4.45 6.69
N TYR A 115 -1.06 -5.29 6.93
CA TYR A 115 -1.16 -6.52 7.68
C TYR A 115 -0.56 -6.34 9.08
N LEU A 116 -1.25 -6.90 10.06
CA LEU A 116 -0.75 -7.17 11.40
C LEU A 116 -0.40 -8.66 11.53
N THR A 117 0.23 -9.05 12.63
CA THR A 117 0.41 -10.49 12.94
C THR A 117 -0.92 -11.14 13.32
N SER A 118 -0.94 -12.48 13.43
CA SER A 118 -2.10 -13.25 13.89
C SER A 118 -2.45 -13.04 15.37
N HIS A 119 -1.61 -12.34 16.13
CA HIS A 119 -1.79 -12.12 17.56
C HIS A 119 -2.99 -11.20 17.89
N PRO A 120 -3.89 -11.59 18.82
CA PRO A 120 -5.06 -10.79 19.22
C PRO A 120 -4.74 -9.35 19.63
N HIS A 121 -3.65 -9.16 20.39
CA HIS A 121 -3.27 -7.83 20.90
C HIS A 121 -2.66 -6.90 19.84
N ALA A 122 -2.35 -7.38 18.63
CA ALA A 122 -1.84 -6.53 17.56
C ALA A 122 -2.86 -5.45 17.15
N ILE A 123 -4.16 -5.76 17.23
CA ILE A 123 -5.25 -4.81 16.99
C ILE A 123 -5.25 -3.69 18.04
N ALA A 124 -5.13 -4.05 19.32
CA ALA A 124 -5.06 -3.08 20.41
C ALA A 124 -3.80 -2.19 20.29
N ALA A 125 -2.66 -2.78 19.93
CA ALA A 125 -1.45 -2.03 19.62
C ALA A 125 -1.70 -1.02 18.49
N MET A 126 -2.40 -1.43 17.43
CA MET A 126 -2.71 -0.57 16.28
C MET A 126 -3.63 0.58 16.64
N GLN A 127 -4.68 0.35 17.42
CA GLN A 127 -5.54 1.41 17.92
C GLN A 127 -4.76 2.43 18.77
N ALA A 128 -3.86 1.96 19.64
CA ALA A 128 -3.01 2.83 20.46
C ALA A 128 -1.99 3.63 19.62
N GLY A 129 -1.39 3.01 18.60
CA GLY A 129 -0.45 3.64 17.68
C GLY A 129 -1.11 4.70 16.80
N HIS A 130 -2.28 4.38 16.24
CA HIS A 130 -3.10 5.27 15.41
C HIS A 130 -3.57 6.52 16.15
N ALA A 131 -3.92 6.41 17.44
CA ALA A 131 -4.33 7.56 18.24
C ALA A 131 -3.27 8.68 18.29
N ARG A 132 -1.99 8.35 18.09
CA ARG A 132 -0.87 9.30 18.05
C ARG A 132 -0.55 9.80 16.64
N ARG A 133 -0.97 9.06 15.61
CA ARG A 133 -0.65 9.28 14.20
C ARG A 133 -1.92 9.05 13.38
N PRO A 134 -2.74 10.10 13.14
CA PRO A 134 -4.05 9.95 12.52
C PRO A 134 -3.94 9.71 10.99
N LEU A 135 -3.20 8.67 10.59
CA LEU A 135 -3.11 8.18 9.22
C LEU A 135 -4.47 7.66 8.75
N ARG A 136 -4.70 7.49 7.46
CA ARG A 136 -5.85 6.72 6.96
C ARG A 136 -5.44 5.25 6.85
N ALA A 137 -5.96 4.38 7.69
CA ALA A 137 -5.49 3.00 7.76
C ALA A 137 -6.62 2.00 7.55
N ILE A 138 -6.33 0.94 6.79
CA ILE A 138 -7.13 -0.29 6.72
C ILE A 138 -6.21 -1.43 7.14
N VAL A 139 -6.53 -2.10 8.24
CA VAL A 139 -5.64 -3.12 8.81
C VAL A 139 -6.39 -4.36 9.26
N GLY A 140 -5.76 -5.52 9.09
CA GLY A 140 -6.32 -6.79 9.52
C GLY A 140 -5.24 -7.67 10.17
N GLN A 141 -5.67 -8.54 11.07
CA GLN A 141 -4.82 -9.62 11.56
C GLN A 141 -4.59 -10.62 10.43
N SER A 142 -3.33 -10.97 10.17
CA SER A 142 -2.97 -12.04 9.25
C SER A 142 -3.55 -13.37 9.76
N ARG A 143 -4.49 -13.96 9.02
CA ARG A 143 -5.12 -15.25 9.34
C ARG A 143 -4.30 -16.38 8.72
N MET A 144 -3.96 -17.37 9.53
CA MET A 144 -3.27 -18.60 9.13
C MET A 144 -3.49 -19.70 10.17
N ASP A 145 -3.65 -20.93 9.71
CA ASP A 145 -3.87 -22.11 10.57
C ASP A 145 -3.08 -23.34 10.12
N ARG A 146 -2.26 -23.22 9.06
CA ARG A 146 -1.36 -24.28 8.61
C ARG A 146 -0.07 -23.73 8.03
N ARG A 147 0.95 -24.58 7.97
CA ARG A 147 2.26 -24.31 7.33
C ARG A 147 2.95 -23.02 7.81
N GLY A 148 2.72 -22.65 9.06
CA GLY A 148 3.46 -21.63 9.80
C GLY A 148 3.86 -22.16 11.19
N PRO A 149 4.65 -21.40 11.96
CA PRO A 149 5.01 -21.77 13.34
C PRO A 149 3.79 -21.78 14.25
N ASP A 150 3.77 -22.68 15.24
CA ASP A 150 2.68 -22.85 16.22
C ASP A 150 2.21 -21.54 16.87
N ASP A 151 3.15 -20.60 17.10
CA ASP A 151 2.83 -19.29 17.68
C ASP A 151 1.93 -18.43 16.77
N LEU A 152 2.12 -18.55 15.45
CA LEU A 152 1.38 -17.79 14.44
C LEU A 152 0.14 -18.54 13.92
N ILE A 153 0.18 -19.88 13.85
CA ILE A 153 -0.97 -20.71 13.43
C ILE A 153 -1.92 -20.97 14.61
N ARG A 154 -2.72 -19.98 14.96
CA ARG A 154 -3.73 -20.11 16.02
C ARG A 154 -5.12 -20.13 15.43
N GLN A 155 -6.03 -20.91 16.03
CA GLN A 155 -7.47 -20.84 15.70
C GLN A 155 -7.97 -19.42 15.98
N PRO A 156 -8.30 -18.63 14.95
CA PRO A 156 -8.56 -17.22 15.13
C PRO A 156 -9.98 -17.04 15.67
N VAL A 157 -10.10 -16.52 16.90
CA VAL A 157 -11.30 -15.74 17.21
C VAL A 157 -11.17 -14.46 16.43
N ALA A 158 -12.03 -14.27 15.44
CA ALA A 158 -12.07 -13.03 14.67
C ALA A 158 -12.31 -11.84 15.60
N VAL A 159 -11.30 -10.99 15.75
CA VAL A 159 -11.48 -9.70 16.43
C VAL A 159 -11.59 -8.64 15.34
N ARG A 160 -12.82 -8.27 15.01
CA ARG A 160 -13.12 -7.11 14.17
C ARG A 160 -13.69 -6.01 15.07
N PRO A 161 -12.87 -5.06 15.55
CA PRO A 161 -13.39 -3.93 16.30
C PRO A 161 -14.29 -3.07 15.41
N ALA A 162 -15.13 -2.26 16.05
CA ALA A 162 -15.84 -1.20 15.34
C ALA A 162 -14.82 -0.26 14.66
N PRO A 163 -15.11 0.20 13.44
CA PRO A 163 -14.28 1.17 12.75
C PRO A 163 -14.18 2.46 13.59
N GLN A 164 -13.03 3.11 13.51
CA GLN A 164 -12.76 4.39 14.13
C GLN A 164 -12.52 5.44 13.04
N PRO A 165 -12.65 6.75 13.33
CA PRO A 165 -12.26 7.78 12.38
C PRO A 165 -10.85 7.52 11.83
N ARG A 166 -10.78 7.36 10.50
CA ARG A 166 -9.55 7.10 9.74
C ARG A 166 -8.86 5.75 10.02
N LEU A 167 -9.47 4.83 10.77
CA LEU A 167 -8.98 3.47 10.98
C LEU A 167 -10.13 2.46 10.76
N ALA A 168 -10.04 1.72 9.66
CA ALA A 168 -10.92 0.62 9.32
C ALA A 168 -10.20 -0.73 9.51
N PHE A 169 -10.99 -1.80 9.63
CA PHE A 169 -10.49 -3.16 9.80
C PHE A 169 -10.89 -4.04 8.61
N SER A 170 -9.94 -4.86 8.14
CA SER A 170 -10.08 -5.77 7.00
C SER A 170 -9.95 -7.24 7.41
N VAL A 171 -10.48 -8.12 6.56
CA VAL A 171 -10.28 -9.56 6.65
C VAL A 171 -9.04 -9.93 5.87
N ASN A 172 -8.03 -10.50 6.52
CA ASN A 172 -6.73 -10.76 5.92
C ASN A 172 -6.36 -12.25 5.99
N PRO A 173 -6.99 -13.16 5.19
CA PRO A 173 -6.36 -14.45 4.95
C PRO A 173 -4.96 -14.16 4.38
N ARG A 174 -3.90 -14.65 5.04
CA ARG A 174 -2.54 -14.24 4.65
C ARG A 174 -2.30 -14.56 3.18
N PHE A 175 -2.53 -15.82 2.84
CA PHE A 175 -2.48 -16.41 1.52
C PHE A 175 -2.97 -17.86 1.62
N ALA A 176 -3.54 -18.42 0.56
CA ALA A 176 -4.22 -19.71 0.60
C ALA A 176 -3.29 -20.88 1.00
N VAL A 177 -1.98 -20.79 0.80
CA VAL A 177 -1.02 -21.80 1.28
C VAL A 177 -1.13 -21.99 2.81
N SER A 178 -1.31 -20.91 3.56
CA SER A 178 -1.36 -20.92 5.03
C SER A 178 -2.76 -21.02 5.65
N CYS A 179 -3.79 -21.10 4.81
CA CYS A 179 -5.19 -21.18 5.25
C CYS A 179 -5.82 -22.50 4.79
N SER A 180 -6.39 -23.26 5.71
CA SER A 180 -7.27 -24.38 5.39
C SER A 180 -8.53 -23.90 4.64
N PRO A 181 -9.22 -24.78 3.88
CA PRO A 181 -10.55 -24.48 3.33
C PRO A 181 -11.52 -23.96 4.39
N GLU A 182 -11.49 -24.51 5.60
CA GLU A 182 -12.34 -24.10 6.72
C GLU A 182 -12.05 -22.66 7.15
N LEU A 183 -10.77 -22.27 7.23
CA LEU A 183 -10.39 -20.89 7.55
C LEU A 183 -10.70 -19.92 6.40
N LEU A 184 -10.54 -20.34 5.14
CA LEU A 184 -10.94 -19.52 3.99
C LEU A 184 -12.45 -19.28 3.98
N GLN A 185 -13.26 -20.30 4.24
CA GLN A 185 -14.71 -20.16 4.38
C GLN A 185 -15.08 -19.20 5.52
N GLN A 186 -14.44 -19.33 6.69
CA GLN A 186 -14.66 -18.39 7.80
C GLN A 186 -14.33 -16.95 7.40
N CYS A 187 -13.24 -16.73 6.66
CA CYS A 187 -12.90 -15.40 6.16
C CYS A 187 -13.96 -14.88 5.17
N GLY A 188 -14.51 -15.73 4.30
CA GLY A 188 -15.61 -15.40 3.40
C GLY A 188 -16.88 -15.03 4.16
N ASP A 189 -17.28 -15.84 5.14
CA ASP A 189 -18.46 -15.62 5.98
C ASP A 189 -18.34 -14.30 6.79
N GLU A 190 -17.12 -13.93 7.19
CA GLU A 190 -16.81 -12.67 7.89
C GLU A 190 -16.78 -11.44 6.97
N ALA A 191 -16.53 -11.65 5.68
CA ALA A 191 -16.46 -10.60 4.67
C ALA A 191 -17.86 -10.13 4.28
N THR A 192 -18.46 -9.32 5.15
CA THR A 192 -19.67 -8.54 4.84
C THR A 192 -19.49 -7.75 3.53
N SER A 193 -20.59 -7.36 2.87
CA SER A 193 -20.52 -6.70 1.55
C SER A 193 -19.69 -5.41 1.49
N ASP A 194 -19.42 -4.78 2.63
CA ASP A 194 -18.61 -3.58 2.78
C ASP A 194 -17.17 -3.85 3.30
N ALA A 195 -16.88 -5.09 3.68
CA ALA A 195 -15.57 -5.48 4.22
C ALA A 195 -14.49 -5.38 3.15
N ILE A 196 -13.33 -4.89 3.57
CA ILE A 196 -12.12 -4.95 2.73
C ILE A 196 -11.46 -6.28 3.01
N ILE A 197 -11.07 -6.97 1.95
CA ILE A 197 -10.33 -8.23 2.01
C ILE A 197 -8.93 -7.95 1.48
N GLN A 198 -7.91 -8.45 2.16
CA GLN A 198 -6.53 -8.36 1.70
C GLN A 198 -5.92 -9.76 1.67
N THR A 199 -5.34 -10.18 0.56
CA THR A 199 -4.56 -11.43 0.48
C THR A 199 -3.45 -11.32 -0.58
N HIS A 200 -2.56 -12.30 -0.61
CA HIS A 200 -1.54 -12.45 -1.66
C HIS A 200 -2.05 -13.43 -2.73
N ILE A 201 -1.64 -13.21 -3.97
CA ILE A 201 -1.98 -14.11 -5.08
C ILE A 201 -0.84 -14.17 -6.10
N ALA A 202 -0.55 -15.40 -6.54
CA ALA A 202 0.33 -15.71 -7.66
C ALA A 202 1.63 -14.89 -7.69
N GLU A 203 2.31 -14.82 -6.55
CA GLU A 203 3.56 -14.06 -6.42
C GLU A 203 4.72 -14.84 -7.04
N GLN A 204 4.84 -16.14 -6.72
CA GLN A 204 5.89 -17.01 -7.25
C GLN A 204 5.33 -18.25 -7.95
N VAL A 205 6.06 -18.77 -8.93
CA VAL A 205 5.67 -20.00 -9.65
C VAL A 205 5.55 -21.19 -8.69
N SER A 206 6.51 -21.35 -7.77
CA SER A 206 6.52 -22.41 -6.76
C SER A 206 5.33 -22.32 -5.80
N GLU A 207 4.91 -21.08 -5.47
CA GLU A 207 3.70 -20.83 -4.70
C GLU A 207 2.45 -21.29 -5.46
N CYS A 208 2.32 -20.92 -6.74
CA CYS A 208 1.20 -21.37 -7.60
C CYS A 208 1.14 -22.90 -7.73
N GLU A 209 2.29 -23.57 -7.87
CA GLU A 209 2.36 -25.04 -7.91
C GLU A 209 1.92 -25.69 -6.60
N LEU A 210 2.32 -25.08 -5.47
CA LEU A 210 1.89 -25.52 -4.15
C LEU A 210 0.37 -25.35 -3.97
N ILE A 211 -0.22 -24.26 -4.46
CA ILE A 211 -1.67 -24.06 -4.44
C ILE A 211 -2.41 -25.15 -5.20
N ARG A 212 -1.97 -25.52 -6.41
CA ARG A 212 -2.58 -26.63 -7.17
C ARG A 212 -2.54 -27.94 -6.40
N SER A 213 -1.48 -28.17 -5.63
CA SER A 213 -1.34 -29.37 -4.80
C SER A 213 -2.24 -29.35 -3.56
N LEU A 214 -2.44 -28.17 -2.95
CA LEU A 214 -3.24 -28.00 -1.74
C LEU A 214 -4.74 -27.89 -2.00
N PHE A 215 -5.13 -27.43 -3.19
CA PHE A 215 -6.52 -27.20 -3.60
C PHE A 215 -6.83 -27.85 -4.96
N PRO A 216 -6.68 -29.19 -5.10
CA PRO A 216 -6.81 -29.87 -6.39
C PRO A 216 -8.22 -29.80 -7.02
N ALA A 217 -9.23 -29.41 -6.24
CA ALA A 217 -10.59 -29.20 -6.71
C ALA A 217 -10.78 -27.87 -7.47
N HIS A 218 -9.81 -26.95 -7.38
CA HIS A 218 -9.87 -25.64 -8.01
C HIS A 218 -8.83 -25.55 -9.14
N PRO A 219 -9.20 -25.00 -10.31
CA PRO A 219 -8.34 -25.02 -11.49
C PRO A 219 -7.07 -24.17 -11.36
N HIS A 220 -7.11 -23.09 -10.57
CA HIS A 220 -6.03 -22.12 -10.41
C HIS A 220 -6.21 -21.31 -9.12
N TYR A 221 -5.27 -20.42 -8.82
CA TYR A 221 -5.17 -19.72 -7.54
C TYR A 221 -6.38 -18.80 -7.32
N ALA A 222 -6.75 -17.98 -8.31
CA ALA A 222 -7.91 -17.09 -8.16
C ALA A 222 -9.22 -17.87 -7.88
N ALA A 223 -9.41 -19.05 -8.48
CA ALA A 223 -10.60 -19.88 -8.27
C ALA A 223 -10.67 -20.49 -6.86
N VAL A 224 -9.55 -20.57 -6.13
CA VAL A 224 -9.58 -20.92 -4.71
C VAL A 224 -10.29 -19.82 -3.94
N TYR A 225 -9.85 -18.56 -4.08
CA TYR A 225 -10.48 -17.44 -3.38
C TYR A 225 -11.93 -17.19 -3.82
N ASP A 226 -12.23 -17.36 -5.11
CA ASP A 226 -13.60 -17.19 -5.63
C ASP A 226 -14.58 -18.17 -4.97
N ALA A 227 -14.17 -19.41 -4.76
CA ALA A 227 -15.01 -20.45 -4.17
C ALA A 227 -15.35 -20.23 -2.68
N PHE A 228 -14.65 -19.30 -2.02
CA PHE A 228 -14.89 -18.92 -0.62
C PHE A 228 -15.37 -17.47 -0.49
N ASP A 229 -15.94 -16.89 -1.56
CA ASP A 229 -16.47 -15.51 -1.58
C ASP A 229 -15.43 -14.43 -1.20
N LEU A 230 -14.15 -14.70 -1.42
CA LEU A 230 -13.05 -13.79 -1.08
C LEU A 230 -12.66 -12.86 -2.25
N LEU A 231 -13.25 -13.04 -3.44
CA LEU A 231 -13.08 -12.15 -4.59
C LEU A 231 -14.28 -11.21 -4.72
N THR A 232 -14.06 -9.95 -4.37
CA THR A 232 -15.09 -8.91 -4.34
C THR A 232 -14.53 -7.59 -4.89
N PRO A 233 -15.38 -6.59 -5.17
CA PRO A 233 -14.92 -5.23 -5.50
C PRO A 233 -14.12 -4.53 -4.38
N ARG A 234 -14.04 -5.13 -3.19
CA ARG A 234 -13.31 -4.64 -2.02
C ARG A 234 -12.11 -5.53 -1.67
N THR A 235 -11.73 -6.46 -2.56
CA THR A 235 -10.57 -7.33 -2.40
C THR A 235 -9.32 -6.70 -3.00
N LEU A 236 -8.27 -6.60 -2.19
CA LEU A 236 -6.92 -6.21 -2.58
C LEU A 236 -6.06 -7.47 -2.73
N LEU A 237 -5.58 -7.71 -3.95
CA LEU A 237 -4.79 -8.86 -4.35
C LEU A 237 -3.34 -8.46 -4.59
N ALA A 238 -2.46 -8.75 -3.63
CA ALA A 238 -1.06 -8.39 -3.75
C ALA A 238 -0.31 -9.25 -4.77
N HIS A 239 0.63 -8.63 -5.47
CA HIS A 239 1.55 -9.21 -6.46
C HIS A 239 0.94 -9.52 -7.82
N ALA A 240 0.16 -10.60 -7.93
CA ALA A 240 -0.46 -11.06 -9.18
C ALA A 240 0.54 -11.16 -10.35
N VAL A 241 1.76 -11.64 -10.09
CA VAL A 241 2.84 -11.69 -11.09
C VAL A 241 2.59 -12.79 -12.12
N HIS A 242 2.06 -13.95 -11.67
CA HIS A 242 1.90 -15.16 -12.49
C HIS A 242 0.44 -15.55 -12.73
N LEU A 243 -0.48 -14.58 -12.73
CA LEU A 243 -1.87 -14.87 -13.10
C LEU A 243 -1.97 -15.31 -14.56
N SER A 244 -2.73 -16.38 -14.81
CA SER A 244 -3.11 -16.76 -16.17
C SER A 244 -4.15 -15.79 -16.76
N SER A 245 -4.42 -15.89 -18.07
CA SER A 245 -5.45 -15.04 -18.71
C SER A 245 -6.86 -15.32 -18.18
N GLU A 246 -7.16 -16.57 -17.81
CA GLU A 246 -8.40 -16.96 -17.13
C GLU A 246 -8.48 -16.32 -15.74
N GLU A 247 -7.37 -16.32 -15.00
CA GLU A 247 -7.30 -15.66 -13.69
C GLU A 247 -7.49 -14.15 -13.78
N TRP A 248 -6.83 -13.50 -14.74
CA TRP A 248 -7.05 -12.07 -15.01
C TRP A 248 -8.51 -11.76 -15.33
N SER A 249 -9.15 -12.61 -16.14
CA SER A 249 -10.57 -12.45 -16.49
C SER A 249 -11.48 -12.61 -15.27
N LEU A 250 -11.23 -13.58 -14.41
CA LEU A 250 -12.00 -13.78 -13.18
C LEU A 250 -11.81 -12.62 -12.19
N VAL A 251 -10.56 -12.17 -12.00
CA VAL A 251 -10.23 -11.01 -11.16
C VAL A 251 -10.96 -9.76 -11.64
N ALA A 252 -11.00 -9.54 -12.97
CA ALA A 252 -11.74 -8.43 -13.58
C ALA A 252 -13.27 -8.57 -13.38
N GLU A 253 -13.83 -9.77 -13.61
CA GLU A 253 -15.27 -10.05 -13.44
C GLU A 253 -15.74 -9.77 -12.01
N ARG A 254 -14.91 -10.09 -11.01
CA ARG A 254 -15.20 -9.84 -9.59
C ARG A 254 -14.89 -8.42 -9.14
N GLY A 255 -14.27 -7.60 -10.00
CA GLY A 255 -13.96 -6.20 -9.74
C GLY A 255 -12.85 -6.00 -8.70
N CYS A 256 -12.03 -7.03 -8.44
CA CYS A 256 -10.93 -6.96 -7.48
C CYS A 256 -9.88 -5.93 -7.90
N VAL A 257 -9.13 -5.39 -6.93
CA VAL A 257 -7.98 -4.52 -7.19
C VAL A 257 -6.70 -5.33 -7.04
N VAL A 258 -5.84 -5.29 -8.06
CA VAL A 258 -4.49 -5.83 -7.94
C VAL A 258 -3.55 -4.78 -7.35
N VAL A 259 -2.73 -5.18 -6.38
CA VAL A 259 -1.70 -4.33 -5.78
C VAL A 259 -0.34 -4.77 -6.30
N HIS A 260 0.26 -3.96 -7.16
CA HIS A 260 1.59 -4.20 -7.69
C HIS A 260 2.66 -3.75 -6.69
N CYS A 261 3.52 -4.69 -6.29
CA CYS A 261 4.62 -4.47 -5.34
C CYS A 261 5.98 -4.62 -6.04
N PRO A 262 6.40 -3.67 -6.91
CA PRO A 262 7.54 -3.86 -7.81
C PRO A 262 8.87 -4.12 -7.09
N THR A 263 9.13 -3.40 -6.00
CA THR A 263 10.38 -3.52 -5.23
C THR A 263 10.47 -4.90 -4.58
N ALA A 264 9.38 -5.37 -3.97
CA ALA A 264 9.27 -6.71 -3.41
C ALA A 264 9.44 -7.81 -4.46
N ASN A 265 8.73 -7.68 -5.58
CA ASN A 265 8.78 -8.66 -6.67
C ASN A 265 10.21 -8.85 -7.19
N THR A 266 10.98 -7.76 -7.31
CA THR A 266 12.40 -7.85 -7.71
C THR A 266 13.30 -8.39 -6.60
N PHE A 267 13.06 -8.01 -5.35
CA PHE A 267 13.88 -8.43 -4.20
C PHE A 267 13.78 -9.94 -3.96
N LEU A 268 12.56 -10.50 -3.99
CA LEU A 268 12.33 -11.94 -3.81
C LEU A 268 12.46 -12.75 -5.12
N ARG A 269 12.85 -12.10 -6.22
CA ARG A 269 12.95 -12.71 -7.56
C ARG A 269 11.63 -13.36 -8.00
N SER A 270 10.51 -12.81 -7.53
CA SER A 270 9.16 -13.28 -7.81
C SER A 270 8.82 -13.12 -9.30
N GLY A 271 9.25 -12.04 -9.93
CA GLY A 271 9.16 -11.85 -11.38
C GLY A 271 8.88 -10.41 -11.81
N LEU A 272 8.61 -10.21 -13.09
CA LEU A 272 8.27 -8.91 -13.67
C LEU A 272 6.76 -8.84 -13.89
N PHE A 273 6.08 -7.95 -13.19
CA PHE A 273 4.63 -7.79 -13.27
C PHE A 273 4.16 -7.43 -14.68
N ASP A 274 3.04 -8.02 -15.11
CA ASP A 274 2.45 -7.80 -16.42
C ASP A 274 1.44 -6.64 -16.42
N LEU A 275 1.95 -5.41 -16.56
CA LEU A 275 1.10 -4.21 -16.71
C LEU A 275 0.22 -4.24 -17.97
N HIS A 276 0.61 -4.99 -19.01
CA HIS A 276 -0.18 -5.07 -20.24
C HIS A 276 -1.42 -5.94 -20.02
N ALA A 277 -1.26 -7.14 -19.45
CA ALA A 277 -2.36 -8.02 -19.11
C ALA A 277 -3.35 -7.36 -18.14
N ALA A 278 -2.84 -6.69 -17.10
CA ALA A 278 -3.71 -5.95 -16.17
C ALA A 278 -4.58 -4.90 -16.89
N ARG A 279 -4.00 -4.17 -17.86
CA ARG A 279 -4.72 -3.16 -18.66
C ARG A 279 -5.69 -3.79 -19.66
N ASP A 280 -5.28 -4.84 -20.36
CA ASP A 280 -6.08 -5.52 -21.39
C ASP A 280 -7.33 -6.17 -20.78
N HIS A 281 -7.21 -6.71 -19.56
CA HIS A 281 -8.33 -7.25 -18.81
C HIS A 281 -9.08 -6.18 -17.99
N ALA A 282 -8.70 -4.90 -18.09
CA ALA A 282 -9.30 -3.78 -17.36
C ALA A 282 -9.33 -3.97 -15.83
N VAL A 283 -8.31 -4.60 -15.26
CA VAL A 283 -8.18 -4.80 -13.81
C VAL A 283 -7.66 -3.52 -13.13
N PRO A 284 -8.37 -3.01 -12.12
CA PRO A 284 -7.89 -1.90 -11.29
C PRO A 284 -6.52 -2.18 -10.67
N LEU A 285 -5.63 -1.18 -10.68
CA LEU A 285 -4.26 -1.32 -10.24
C LEU A 285 -3.89 -0.28 -9.18
N ALA A 286 -3.45 -0.77 -8.02
CA ALA A 286 -2.84 0.02 -6.97
C ALA A 286 -1.35 -0.35 -6.80
N LEU A 287 -0.61 0.44 -6.02
CA LEU A 287 0.81 0.22 -5.75
C LEU A 287 1.06 0.00 -4.26
N GLY A 288 1.87 -1.00 -3.92
CA GLY A 288 2.20 -1.36 -2.54
C GLY A 288 3.70 -1.38 -2.29
N SER A 289 4.13 -0.97 -1.09
CA SER A 289 5.54 -1.10 -0.69
C SER A 289 5.93 -2.55 -0.41
N ASP A 290 5.01 -3.32 0.17
CA ASP A 290 5.22 -4.69 0.64
C ASP A 290 6.47 -4.84 1.53
N VAL A 291 6.68 -3.87 2.43
CA VAL A 291 7.69 -4.02 3.48
C VAL A 291 7.41 -5.33 4.23
N ALA A 292 8.36 -6.26 4.39
CA ALA A 292 9.81 -6.09 4.18
C ALA A 292 10.40 -6.67 2.90
N ALA A 293 9.64 -7.47 2.15
CA ALA A 293 10.11 -7.97 0.86
C ALA A 293 10.46 -6.80 -0.06
N GLY A 294 9.65 -5.73 -0.06
CA GLY A 294 10.03 -4.45 -0.62
C GLY A 294 10.90 -3.65 0.34
N PRO A 295 12.17 -3.36 0.00
CA PRO A 295 13.07 -2.64 0.89
C PRO A 295 12.77 -1.12 0.96
N ASP A 296 11.96 -0.60 0.04
CA ASP A 296 11.63 0.83 -0.05
C ASP A 296 10.35 1.17 0.70
N VAL A 297 10.46 1.98 1.75
CA VAL A 297 9.30 2.51 2.51
C VAL A 297 8.64 3.70 1.80
N ALA A 298 9.41 4.51 1.07
CA ALA A 298 8.88 5.71 0.42
C ALA A 298 8.25 5.36 -0.93
N MET A 299 6.95 5.64 -1.07
CA MET A 299 6.18 5.33 -2.27
C MET A 299 6.74 5.92 -3.58
N PRO A 300 7.42 7.08 -3.62
CA PRO A 300 8.10 7.54 -4.84
C PRO A 300 9.16 6.56 -5.37
N ARG A 301 9.88 5.85 -4.49
CA ARG A 301 10.85 4.82 -4.91
C ARG A 301 10.14 3.55 -5.41
N VAL A 302 9.00 3.20 -4.82
CA VAL A 302 8.13 2.12 -5.31
C VAL A 302 7.54 2.45 -6.69
N ALA A 303 7.06 3.68 -6.88
CA ALA A 303 6.56 4.20 -8.16
C ALA A 303 7.64 4.22 -9.24
N ARG A 304 8.87 4.63 -8.89
CA ARG A 304 10.04 4.50 -9.78
C ARG A 304 10.24 3.05 -10.22
N ALA A 305 10.20 2.10 -9.27
CA ALA A 305 10.42 0.69 -9.55
C ALA A 305 9.35 0.09 -10.49
N MET A 306 8.09 0.53 -10.41
CA MET A 306 7.05 0.15 -11.38
C MET A 306 7.47 0.50 -12.82
N ILE A 307 7.98 1.71 -13.04
CA ILE A 307 8.46 2.17 -14.35
C ILE A 307 9.66 1.33 -14.80
N GLU A 308 10.59 1.06 -13.89
CA GLU A 308 11.80 0.27 -14.17
C GLU A 308 11.45 -1.18 -14.54
N VAL A 309 10.56 -1.83 -13.80
CA VAL A 309 10.05 -3.19 -14.11
C VAL A 309 9.38 -3.22 -15.49
N ALA A 310 8.54 -2.23 -15.81
CA ALA A 310 7.90 -2.13 -17.12
C ALA A 310 8.91 -2.01 -18.26
N LYS A 311 9.95 -1.17 -18.08
CA LYS A 311 11.04 -1.00 -19.05
C LYS A 311 11.84 -2.30 -19.23
N VAL A 312 12.21 -2.97 -18.14
CA VAL A 312 12.93 -4.25 -18.19
C VAL A 312 12.12 -5.27 -18.96
N ARG A 313 10.82 -5.39 -18.67
CA ARG A 313 9.93 -6.31 -19.37
C ARG A 313 9.82 -5.99 -20.86
N ALA A 314 9.80 -4.71 -21.23
CA ALA A 314 9.82 -4.28 -22.63
C ALA A 314 11.13 -4.70 -23.34
N MET A 315 12.27 -4.64 -22.63
CA MET A 315 13.57 -5.05 -23.16
C MET A 315 13.73 -6.58 -23.29
N THR A 316 13.03 -7.37 -22.47
CA THR A 316 13.20 -8.84 -22.39
C THR A 316 12.18 -9.65 -23.20
N GLY A 317 11.62 -9.05 -24.26
CA GLY A 317 10.79 -9.77 -25.23
C GLY A 317 9.31 -9.35 -25.28
N HIS A 318 8.92 -8.33 -24.52
CA HIS A 318 7.56 -7.79 -24.55
C HIS A 318 7.57 -6.32 -25.00
N ALA A 319 8.16 -6.02 -26.17
CA ALA A 319 8.42 -4.65 -26.63
C ALA A 319 7.17 -3.74 -26.71
N THR A 320 5.97 -4.33 -26.80
CA THR A 320 4.68 -3.62 -26.75
C THR A 320 4.22 -3.28 -25.33
N THR A 321 4.98 -3.66 -24.30
CA THR A 321 4.64 -3.38 -22.89
C THR A 321 4.58 -1.87 -22.69
N PRO A 322 3.41 -1.34 -22.31
CA PRO A 322 3.25 0.10 -22.11
C PRO A 322 3.96 0.52 -20.81
N VAL A 323 4.94 1.41 -20.93
CA VAL A 323 5.70 1.96 -19.80
C VAL A 323 4.95 3.15 -19.20
N PRO A 324 4.62 3.14 -17.90
CA PRO A 324 3.98 4.29 -17.25
C PRO A 324 4.87 5.54 -17.31
N THR A 325 4.25 6.69 -17.51
CA THR A 325 4.92 7.99 -17.35
C THR A 325 5.18 8.28 -15.86
N PRO A 326 6.15 9.15 -15.51
CA PRO A 326 6.33 9.61 -14.13
C PRO A 326 5.05 10.18 -13.52
N ALA A 327 4.28 10.95 -14.28
CA ALA A 327 3.02 11.52 -13.82
C ALA A 327 1.96 10.46 -13.47
N GLU A 328 1.87 9.39 -14.26
CA GLU A 328 0.98 8.25 -13.97
C GLU A 328 1.40 7.51 -12.70
N ALA A 329 2.70 7.24 -12.55
CA ALA A 329 3.21 6.56 -11.36
C ALA A 329 3.05 7.41 -10.09
N TRP A 330 3.24 8.73 -10.18
CA TRP A 330 2.98 9.66 -9.07
C TRP A 330 1.49 9.74 -8.71
N THR A 331 0.61 9.78 -9.72
CA THR A 331 -0.84 9.77 -9.51
C THR A 331 -1.29 8.49 -8.82
N MET A 332 -0.69 7.35 -9.17
CA MET A 332 -0.99 6.06 -8.56
C MET A 332 -0.70 6.05 -7.06
N ILE A 333 0.44 6.59 -6.61
CA ILE A 333 0.79 6.62 -5.18
C ILE A 333 0.11 7.74 -4.38
N THR A 334 -0.73 8.56 -5.03
CA THR A 334 -1.50 9.63 -4.39
C THR A 334 -2.99 9.38 -4.57
N LEU A 335 -3.62 9.95 -5.60
CA LEU A 335 -5.04 9.82 -5.88
C LEU A 335 -5.46 8.37 -6.15
N GLY A 336 -4.72 7.64 -7.00
CA GLY A 336 -5.12 6.29 -7.44
C GLY A 336 -5.25 5.32 -6.27
N ASN A 337 -4.20 5.22 -5.43
CA ASN A 337 -4.24 4.40 -4.23
C ASN A 337 -5.31 4.88 -3.25
N ALA A 338 -5.49 6.20 -3.05
CA ALA A 338 -6.56 6.70 -2.18
C ALA A 338 -7.96 6.27 -2.64
N GLU A 339 -8.22 6.31 -3.95
CA GLU A 339 -9.49 5.89 -4.56
C GLU A 339 -9.72 4.39 -4.41
N HIS A 340 -8.73 3.55 -4.77
CA HIS A 340 -8.84 2.09 -4.66
C HIS A 340 -9.01 1.62 -3.22
N LEU A 341 -8.42 2.32 -2.25
CA LEU A 341 -8.62 2.05 -0.83
C LEU A 341 -9.97 2.60 -0.31
N GLY A 342 -10.68 3.41 -1.07
CA GLY A 342 -11.94 4.04 -0.66
C GLY A 342 -11.76 5.19 0.33
N PHE A 343 -10.60 5.84 0.34
CA PHE A 343 -10.31 6.99 1.17
C PHE A 343 -10.84 8.27 0.53
N ALA A 344 -12.15 8.51 0.69
CA ALA A 344 -12.84 9.68 0.16
C ALA A 344 -12.11 10.99 0.49
N GLY A 345 -11.85 11.79 -0.55
CA GLY A 345 -11.14 13.06 -0.44
C GLY A 345 -9.62 12.96 -0.32
N GLY A 346 -9.05 11.76 -0.25
CA GLY A 346 -7.60 11.56 -0.19
C GLY A 346 -6.89 11.79 -1.52
N GLY A 347 -5.56 11.96 -1.46
CA GLY A 347 -4.67 11.90 -2.62
C GLY A 347 -4.74 13.06 -3.60
N ARG A 348 -5.47 14.14 -3.28
CA ARG A 348 -5.67 15.29 -4.18
C ARG A 348 -5.44 16.62 -3.48
N LEU A 349 -4.98 17.62 -4.25
CA LEU A 349 -4.84 19.00 -3.81
C LEU A 349 -5.96 19.82 -4.47
N ALA A 350 -7.14 19.77 -3.86
CA ALA A 350 -8.36 20.43 -4.34
C ALA A 350 -9.19 20.91 -3.15
N GLU A 351 -10.06 21.91 -3.35
CA GLU A 351 -11.07 22.26 -2.34
C GLU A 351 -11.88 21.01 -1.96
N ASP A 352 -12.33 20.95 -0.70
CA ASP A 352 -13.04 19.82 -0.12
C ASP A 352 -12.26 18.49 -0.07
N ALA A 353 -10.99 18.48 -0.47
CA ALA A 353 -10.11 17.34 -0.25
C ALA A 353 -9.67 17.25 1.22
N SER A 354 -9.21 16.06 1.60
CA SER A 354 -8.55 15.82 2.88
C SER A 354 -7.26 16.62 2.97
N ALA A 355 -7.03 17.29 4.08
CA ALA A 355 -5.78 17.98 4.38
C ALA A 355 -4.73 16.97 4.90
N ASP A 356 -4.29 16.09 4.00
CA ASP A 356 -3.19 15.14 4.20
C ASP A 356 -2.09 15.45 3.17
N LEU A 357 -1.21 16.41 3.51
CA LEU A 357 -0.33 17.09 2.57
C LEU A 357 1.14 17.01 3.00
N LEU A 358 2.04 17.13 2.02
CA LEU A 358 3.47 17.29 2.24
C LEU A 358 3.90 18.68 1.76
N VAL A 359 4.75 19.33 2.56
CA VAL A 359 5.48 20.53 2.15
C VAL A 359 6.93 20.10 1.92
N LEU A 360 7.35 20.13 0.66
CA LEU A 360 8.68 19.70 0.25
C LEU A 360 9.61 20.89 0.05
N ARG A 361 10.85 20.77 0.49
CA ARG A 361 11.97 21.65 0.09
C ARG A 361 12.90 20.86 -0.82
N LEU A 362 12.93 21.24 -2.09
CA LEU A 362 13.69 20.53 -3.11
C LEU A 362 15.11 21.13 -3.25
N PRO A 363 16.14 20.30 -3.49
CA PRO A 363 17.50 20.77 -3.73
C PRO A 363 17.74 21.17 -5.20
N PHE A 364 16.69 21.22 -6.01
CA PHE A 364 16.72 21.52 -7.44
C PHE A 364 15.55 22.42 -7.83
N GLU A 365 15.67 23.08 -8.98
CA GLU A 365 14.61 23.94 -9.52
C GLU A 365 13.41 23.11 -10.00
N ILE A 366 12.22 23.71 -9.91
CA ILE A 366 10.97 23.14 -10.39
C ILE A 366 10.81 23.49 -11.87
N ASP A 367 10.70 22.46 -12.70
CA ASP A 367 10.52 22.54 -14.15
C ASP A 367 9.62 21.38 -14.66
N GLU A 368 9.52 21.23 -15.97
CA GLU A 368 8.72 20.20 -16.65
C GLU A 368 9.09 18.75 -16.28
N ASP A 369 10.33 18.51 -15.84
CA ASP A 369 10.82 17.19 -15.43
C ASP A 369 10.59 16.88 -13.95
N LEU A 370 9.93 17.78 -13.20
CA LEU A 370 9.79 17.73 -11.75
C LEU A 370 9.41 16.34 -11.24
N ILE A 371 8.35 15.72 -11.77
CA ILE A 371 7.87 14.42 -11.27
C ILE A 371 8.90 13.32 -11.52
N GLY A 372 9.54 13.32 -12.69
CA GLY A 372 10.65 12.42 -12.98
C GLY A 372 11.78 12.58 -11.96
N ARG A 373 12.20 13.82 -11.70
CA ARG A 373 13.25 14.11 -10.70
C ARG A 373 12.84 13.68 -9.29
N LEU A 374 11.60 13.93 -8.89
CA LEU A 374 11.08 13.48 -7.59
C LEU A 374 11.15 11.97 -7.46
N LEU A 375 10.69 11.20 -8.45
CA LEU A 375 10.72 9.73 -8.39
C LEU A 375 12.14 9.16 -8.38
N TYR A 376 13.03 9.67 -9.24
CA TYR A 376 14.36 9.12 -9.43
C TYR A 376 15.39 9.61 -8.40
N THR A 377 15.15 10.74 -7.73
CA THR A 377 16.08 11.32 -6.73
C THR A 377 15.47 11.44 -5.33
N TRP A 378 14.33 10.78 -5.09
CA TRP A 378 13.57 10.92 -3.84
C TRP A 378 14.43 10.66 -2.60
N ARG A 379 14.37 11.60 -1.66
CA ARG A 379 14.90 11.46 -0.31
C ARG A 379 13.87 11.95 0.69
N ASP A 380 13.79 11.26 1.82
CA ASP A 380 12.79 11.56 2.86
C ASP A 380 13.06 12.94 3.51
N ASP A 381 14.30 13.44 3.42
CA ASP A 381 14.72 14.78 3.87
C ASP A 381 14.17 15.92 2.99
N TYR A 382 13.58 15.61 1.83
CA TYR A 382 12.83 16.60 1.03
C TYR A 382 11.57 17.06 1.74
N ILE A 383 10.98 16.22 2.60
CA ILE A 383 9.76 16.59 3.33
C ILE A 383 10.15 17.50 4.50
N GLU A 384 9.86 18.79 4.35
CA GLU A 384 10.10 19.79 5.39
C GLU A 384 9.01 19.77 6.47
N ARG A 385 7.74 19.66 6.06
CA ARG A 385 6.59 19.55 6.97
C ARG A 385 5.58 18.54 6.46
N ARG A 386 4.82 17.96 7.38
CA ARG A 386 3.66 17.13 7.06
C ARG A 386 2.41 17.81 7.59
N VAL A 387 1.31 17.67 6.88
CA VAL A 387 -0.02 17.94 7.42
C VAL A 387 -0.77 16.63 7.47
N LEU A 388 -1.15 16.18 8.66
CA LEU A 388 -1.93 14.97 8.87
C LEU A 388 -3.25 15.31 9.53
N ALA A 389 -4.37 14.96 8.90
CA ALA A 389 -5.72 15.33 9.36
C ALA A 389 -5.82 16.83 9.69
N GLY A 390 -5.27 17.67 8.80
CA GLY A 390 -5.27 19.13 8.91
C GLY A 390 -4.35 19.74 9.97
N LYS A 391 -3.56 18.92 10.68
CA LYS A 391 -2.60 19.39 11.69
C LYS A 391 -1.18 19.37 11.14
N LEU A 392 -0.48 20.49 11.28
CA LEU A 392 0.95 20.59 10.97
C LEU A 392 1.78 19.74 11.95
N GLN A 393 2.69 18.94 11.40
CA GLN A 393 3.67 18.12 12.14
C GLN A 393 5.10 18.46 11.72
#